data_AF-A0A966YAL9-F1
#
_entry.id   AF-A0A966YAL9-F1
#
_cell.length_a   1.000
_cell.length_b   1.000
_cell.length_c   1.000
_cell.angle_alpha   90.00
_cell.angle_beta   90.00
_cell.angle_gamma   90.00
#
_symmetry.space_group_name_H-M   'P 1'
#
loop_
_entity.id
_entity.type
_entity.pdbx_description
1 polymer ?
#
loop_
_entity_poly.entity_id
_entity_poly.type
_entity_poly.pdbx_seq_one_letter_code
_entity_poly.pdbx_strand_id
1 'polypeptide(L)'
;MLPSWFNRWNEENPTNVYGPAILIGALGGAVFLAIMVVVFGQPAATSSLQTGPRGQGMSVTEFNSDLATPDPDIELVYENEPYVPDGSEALAKDIYQNVQVLGDLTEDNFNRLMGAMTEWIAPEEGCAYCHGDGDVETYGEDALYTKVVARRMVQMTQNINENWSGHVNANKEVGVTCFTCHRGQHVPSEIWFNIVPVNEASAGWSANQNRATVLSQSTSLPSDALEKYLLGYETIGVHDYESRVANEPGDPLIQNAERTYSLMNYFSNSLGRNCVLCHNTRAFYDAEQVTPQWGTASLGIGMVQEMN
;
A
#
# COMPACT_ATOMS: atom_id res chain seq x y z
N MET A 1 18.09 72.78 16.76
CA MET A 1 18.78 73.12 15.49
C MET A 1 20.23 72.68 15.63
N LEU A 2 20.73 71.88 14.68
CA LEU A 2 22.12 71.41 14.74
C LEU A 2 23.09 72.57 14.39
N PRO A 3 24.31 72.61 15.00
CA PRO A 3 25.29 73.67 14.74
C PRO A 3 25.71 73.78 13.27
N SER A 4 26.04 74.98 12.80
CA SER A 4 26.38 75.25 11.39
C SER A 4 27.61 74.47 10.89
N TRP A 5 28.57 74.18 11.75
CA TRP A 5 29.74 73.36 11.42
C TRP A 5 29.37 71.89 11.16
N PHE A 6 28.35 71.35 11.85
CA PHE A 6 27.91 69.96 11.70
C PHE A 6 27.21 69.76 10.35
N ASN A 7 26.37 70.72 9.96
CA ASN A 7 25.72 70.69 8.65
C ASN A 7 26.74 70.80 7.52
N ARG A 8 27.71 71.72 7.64
CA ARG A 8 28.77 71.92 6.64
C ARG A 8 29.70 70.70 6.53
N TRP A 9 30.05 70.08 7.65
CA TRP A 9 30.87 68.87 7.66
C TRP A 9 30.17 67.67 6.99
N ASN A 10 28.86 67.48 7.21
CA ASN A 10 28.07 66.45 6.52
C ASN A 10 27.90 66.73 5.02
N GLU A 11 27.80 68.01 4.63
CA GLU A 11 27.76 68.44 3.23
C GLU A 11 29.09 68.16 2.50
N GLU A 12 30.21 68.39 3.19
CA GLU A 12 31.55 68.20 2.66
C GLU A 12 32.03 66.73 2.74
N ASN A 13 31.41 65.90 3.58
CA ASN A 13 31.76 64.48 3.77
C ASN A 13 30.51 63.58 3.65
N PRO A 14 29.86 63.52 2.47
CA PRO A 14 28.70 62.67 2.27
C PRO A 14 29.12 61.20 2.42
N THR A 15 28.77 60.59 3.54
CA THR A 15 28.98 59.16 3.75
C THR A 15 28.02 58.41 2.83
N ASN A 16 28.56 57.73 1.83
CA ASN A 16 27.76 56.94 0.90
C ASN A 16 27.21 55.71 1.63
N VAL A 17 26.05 55.84 2.26
CA VAL A 17 25.37 54.73 2.98
C VAL A 17 24.72 53.75 2.00
N TYR A 18 24.38 54.21 0.79
CA TYR A 18 23.75 53.40 -0.25
C TYR A 18 24.68 52.32 -0.79
N GLY A 19 25.97 52.59 -0.99
CA GLY A 19 26.96 51.60 -1.44
C GLY A 19 27.05 50.39 -0.49
N PRO A 20 27.35 50.58 0.80
CA PRO A 20 27.31 49.54 1.82
C PRO A 20 25.94 48.87 1.95
N ALA A 21 24.83 49.62 1.88
CA ALA A 21 23.48 49.05 1.96
C ALA A 21 23.16 48.13 0.76
N ILE A 22 23.52 48.53 -0.46
CA ILE A 22 23.38 47.69 -1.67
C ILE A 22 24.24 46.44 -1.55
N LEU A 23 25.47 46.57 -1.05
CA LEU A 23 26.40 45.46 -0.88
C LEU A 23 25.91 44.46 0.17
N ILE A 24 25.41 44.95 1.32
CA ILE A 24 24.77 44.13 2.35
C ILE A 24 23.49 43.47 1.82
N GLY A 25 22.65 44.20 1.09
CA GLY A 25 21.43 43.66 0.49
C GLY A 25 21.72 42.56 -0.54
N ALA A 26 22.74 42.75 -1.37
CA ALA A 26 23.18 41.75 -2.35
C ALA A 26 23.75 40.49 -1.67
N LEU A 27 24.59 40.66 -0.63
CA LEU A 27 25.12 39.54 0.15
C LEU A 27 24.00 38.80 0.89
N GLY A 28 23.09 39.53 1.53
CA GLY A 28 21.92 38.95 2.22
C GLY A 28 21.01 38.18 1.26
N GLY A 29 20.74 38.73 0.08
CA GLY A 29 19.97 38.05 -0.97
C GLY A 29 20.67 36.80 -1.49
N ALA A 30 21.99 36.84 -1.69
CA ALA A 30 22.77 35.67 -2.12
C ALA A 30 22.78 34.56 -1.06
N VAL A 31 22.94 34.91 0.22
CA VAL A 31 22.87 33.95 1.34
C VAL A 31 21.47 33.36 1.44
N PHE A 32 20.42 34.17 1.33
CA PHE A 32 19.04 33.68 1.34
C PHE A 32 18.78 32.71 0.18
N LEU A 33 19.20 33.04 -1.05
CA LEU A 33 19.09 32.14 -2.20
C LEU A 33 19.85 30.83 -1.98
N ALA A 34 21.08 30.88 -1.46
CA ALA A 34 21.86 29.68 -1.16
C ALA A 34 21.17 28.80 -0.11
N ILE A 35 20.63 29.40 0.96
CA ILE A 35 19.82 28.69 1.97
C ILE A 35 18.60 28.06 1.32
N MET A 36 17.87 28.78 0.47
CA MET A 36 16.67 28.27 -0.21
C MET A 36 16.97 27.09 -1.12
N VAL A 37 18.10 27.11 -1.84
CA VAL A 37 18.54 25.97 -2.67
C VAL A 37 18.87 24.75 -1.80
N VAL A 38 19.47 24.94 -0.62
CA VAL A 38 19.78 23.84 0.30
C VAL A 38 18.51 23.32 0.99
N VAL A 39 17.63 24.20 1.45
CA VAL A 39 16.40 23.86 2.18
C VAL A 39 15.38 23.19 1.27
N PHE A 40 15.18 23.69 0.05
CA PHE A 40 14.28 23.04 -0.91
C PHE A 40 14.93 21.85 -1.61
N GLY A 41 16.26 21.79 -1.64
CA GLY A 41 17.00 20.73 -2.33
C GLY A 41 16.59 20.62 -3.81
N GLN A 42 16.54 19.39 -4.30
CA GLN A 42 16.03 19.06 -5.63
C GLN A 42 14.79 18.16 -5.49
N PRO A 43 13.58 18.73 -5.35
CA PRO A 43 12.37 17.94 -5.13
C PRO A 43 12.00 17.09 -6.35
N ALA A 44 12.47 17.47 -7.53
CA ALA A 44 12.31 16.71 -8.77
C ALA A 44 13.44 15.69 -9.01
N ALA A 45 14.32 15.45 -8.04
CA ALA A 45 15.32 14.40 -8.16
C ALA A 45 14.64 13.04 -8.13
N THR A 46 14.94 12.21 -9.11
CA THR A 46 14.37 10.88 -9.23
C THR A 46 15.45 9.82 -9.25
N SER A 47 15.13 8.66 -8.70
CA SER A 47 15.84 7.41 -8.93
C SER A 47 15.07 6.59 -9.95
N SER A 48 15.75 5.66 -10.62
CA SER A 48 15.12 4.82 -11.64
C SER A 48 15.66 3.41 -11.61
N LEU A 49 14.75 2.45 -11.48
CA LEU A 49 15.02 1.03 -11.59
C LEU A 49 14.77 0.58 -13.03
N GLN A 50 15.82 0.10 -13.70
CA GLN A 50 15.69 -0.48 -15.03
C GLN A 50 15.18 -1.92 -14.93
N THR A 51 14.02 -2.21 -15.51
CA THR A 51 13.33 -3.51 -15.40
C THR A 51 13.38 -4.33 -16.71
N GLY A 52 14.01 -3.82 -17.76
CA GLY A 52 14.15 -4.51 -19.04
C GLY A 52 15.42 -4.13 -19.82
N PRO A 53 15.59 -4.65 -21.06
CA PRO A 53 16.76 -4.35 -21.88
C PRO A 53 16.94 -2.85 -22.15
N ARG A 54 18.21 -2.43 -22.28
CA ARG A 54 18.56 -1.02 -22.57
C ARG A 54 17.85 -0.52 -23.83
N GLY A 55 17.30 0.68 -23.78
CA GLY A 55 16.63 1.34 -24.91
C GLY A 55 15.13 1.02 -25.07
N GLN A 56 14.56 0.13 -24.24
CA GLN A 56 13.14 -0.25 -24.31
C GLN A 56 12.21 0.65 -23.48
N GLY A 57 12.75 1.63 -22.74
CA GLY A 57 11.96 2.50 -21.87
C GLY A 57 11.36 1.82 -20.63
N MET A 58 11.76 0.59 -20.33
CA MET A 58 11.37 -0.14 -19.11
C MET A 58 12.13 0.39 -17.90
N SER A 59 11.65 1.52 -17.37
CA SER A 59 12.19 2.23 -16.20
C SER A 59 11.07 2.55 -15.23
N VAL A 60 11.20 2.05 -13.99
CA VAL A 60 10.36 2.44 -12.87
C VAL A 60 11.03 3.64 -12.21
N THR A 61 10.42 4.81 -12.34
CA THR A 61 10.98 6.08 -11.83
C THR A 61 10.24 6.50 -10.58
N GLU A 62 10.97 6.86 -9.53
CA GLU A 62 10.44 7.29 -8.23
C GLU A 62 11.14 8.58 -7.79
N PHE A 63 10.44 9.47 -7.10
CA PHE A 63 11.09 10.64 -6.51
C PHE A 63 11.97 10.20 -5.34
N ASN A 64 13.15 10.82 -5.22
CA ASN A 64 14.05 10.53 -4.12
C ASN A 64 13.45 10.88 -2.76
N SER A 65 12.52 11.85 -2.70
CA SER A 65 11.75 12.17 -1.50
C SER A 65 10.88 11.01 -1.04
N ASP A 66 10.26 10.30 -1.98
CA ASP A 66 9.33 9.22 -1.68
C ASP A 66 10.12 8.00 -1.16
N LEU A 67 11.26 7.70 -1.78
CA LEU A 67 12.18 6.66 -1.32
C LEU A 67 12.80 6.95 0.06
N ALA A 68 12.91 8.22 0.44
CA ALA A 68 13.45 8.63 1.73
C ALA A 68 12.38 8.68 2.83
N THR A 69 11.10 8.58 2.48
CA THR A 69 10.00 8.59 3.44
C THR A 69 9.71 7.15 3.88
N PRO A 70 10.01 6.77 5.14
CA PRO A 70 9.70 5.43 5.63
C PRO A 70 8.17 5.23 5.75
N ASP A 71 7.73 3.97 5.85
CA ASP A 71 6.35 3.68 6.26
C ASP A 71 6.10 4.37 7.62
N PRO A 72 5.09 5.26 7.73
CA PRO A 72 4.82 6.02 8.95
C PRO A 72 4.52 5.11 10.15
N ASP A 73 4.03 3.90 9.90
CA ASP A 73 3.63 2.93 10.91
C ASP A 73 4.72 1.88 11.16
N ILE A 74 5.93 2.05 10.59
CA ILE A 74 7.02 1.09 10.78
C ILE A 74 7.41 0.94 12.25
N GLU A 75 7.31 2.01 13.03
CA GLU A 75 7.61 2.00 14.46
C GLU A 75 6.54 1.27 15.28
N LEU A 76 5.34 1.09 14.73
CA LEU A 76 4.25 0.32 15.35
C LEU A 76 4.41 -1.19 15.11
N VAL A 77 5.31 -1.60 14.21
CA VAL A 77 5.66 -3.02 14.02
C VAL A 77 6.49 -3.48 15.21
N TYR A 78 5.81 -3.94 16.25
CA TYR A 78 6.47 -4.56 17.40
C TYR A 78 6.88 -6.00 17.06
N GLU A 79 8.18 -6.23 16.89
CA GLU A 79 8.76 -7.56 16.69
C GLU A 79 8.83 -8.30 18.04
N ASN A 80 7.75 -8.99 18.39
CA ASN A 80 7.80 -9.98 19.47
C ASN A 80 8.32 -11.29 18.87
N GLU A 81 9.43 -11.86 19.35
CA GLU A 81 9.97 -13.13 18.84
C GLU A 81 9.30 -14.32 19.54
N PRO A 82 8.95 -15.41 18.85
CA PRO A 82 8.40 -16.61 19.48
C PRO A 82 9.38 -17.22 20.48
N TYR A 83 8.87 -17.76 21.59
CA TYR A 83 9.67 -18.55 22.51
C TYR A 83 9.97 -19.92 21.90
N VAL A 84 11.23 -20.37 21.95
CA VAL A 84 11.63 -21.68 21.44
C VAL A 84 11.18 -22.77 22.44
N PRO A 85 10.23 -23.66 22.07
CA PRO A 85 9.75 -24.69 22.99
C PRO A 85 10.82 -25.77 23.24
N ASP A 86 10.92 -26.28 24.47
CA ASP A 86 11.79 -27.42 24.81
C ASP A 86 11.06 -28.78 24.75
N GLY A 87 9.74 -28.75 24.58
CA GLY A 87 8.87 -29.92 24.41
C GLY A 87 8.34 -30.50 25.72
N SER A 88 8.67 -29.89 26.86
CA SER A 88 8.12 -30.26 28.17
C SER A 88 6.90 -29.42 28.58
N GLU A 89 6.63 -28.33 27.86
CA GLU A 89 5.56 -27.39 28.15
C GLU A 89 4.18 -27.95 27.77
N ALA A 90 3.17 -27.58 28.56
CA ALA A 90 1.78 -27.91 28.23
C ALA A 90 1.30 -27.08 27.03
N LEU A 91 0.46 -27.72 26.20
CA LEU A 91 -0.11 -27.09 25.00
C LEU A 91 -1.40 -26.34 25.35
N ALA A 92 -1.70 -25.30 24.59
CA ALA A 92 -2.87 -24.45 24.79
C ALA A 92 -4.19 -25.23 24.81
N LYS A 93 -4.30 -26.29 23.99
CA LYS A 93 -5.49 -27.18 23.96
C LYS A 93 -5.69 -27.98 25.25
N ASP A 94 -4.64 -28.21 26.02
CA ASP A 94 -4.68 -28.99 27.26
C ASP A 94 -4.96 -28.11 28.49
N ILE A 95 -4.76 -26.80 28.36
CA ILE A 95 -4.90 -25.80 29.45
C ILE A 95 -6.20 -25.00 29.30
N TYR A 96 -6.48 -24.49 28.10
CA TYR A 96 -7.56 -23.54 27.85
C TYR A 96 -8.80 -24.20 27.25
N GLN A 97 -9.96 -23.58 27.50
CA GLN A 97 -11.22 -24.02 26.92
C GLN A 97 -11.43 -23.40 25.53
N ASN A 98 -12.05 -24.16 24.63
CA ASN A 98 -12.47 -23.70 23.29
C ASN A 98 -11.34 -23.19 22.38
N VAL A 99 -10.12 -23.76 22.50
CA VAL A 99 -9.03 -23.52 21.54
C VAL A 99 -9.22 -24.44 20.33
N GLN A 100 -9.60 -23.86 19.18
CA GLN A 100 -9.92 -24.62 17.96
C GLN A 100 -8.84 -24.58 16.87
N VAL A 101 -7.99 -23.54 16.87
CA VAL A 101 -7.00 -23.30 15.81
C VAL A 101 -5.58 -23.33 16.38
N LEU A 102 -5.35 -22.62 17.48
CA LEU A 102 -4.02 -22.43 18.09
C LEU A 102 -3.70 -23.49 19.15
N GLY A 103 -4.23 -24.70 19.01
CA GLY A 103 -4.18 -25.73 20.06
C GLY A 103 -2.80 -26.31 20.32
N ASP A 104 -1.91 -26.27 19.32
CA ASP A 104 -0.56 -26.85 19.38
C ASP A 104 0.52 -25.83 19.79
N LEU A 105 0.13 -24.60 20.16
CA LEU A 105 1.06 -23.65 20.78
C LEU A 105 1.30 -24.02 22.24
N THR A 106 2.52 -23.77 22.74
CA THR A 106 2.77 -23.74 24.19
C THR A 106 2.00 -22.59 24.84
N GLU A 107 1.72 -22.68 26.14
CA GLU A 107 1.01 -21.63 26.89
C GLU A 107 1.64 -20.25 26.68
N ASP A 108 2.96 -20.15 26.80
CA ASP A 108 3.69 -18.89 26.66
C ASP A 108 3.57 -18.31 25.24
N ASN A 109 3.66 -19.15 24.21
CA ASN A 109 3.50 -18.70 22.82
C ASN A 109 2.04 -18.34 22.49
N PHE A 110 1.07 -19.02 23.09
CA PHE A 110 -0.35 -18.67 22.95
C PHE A 110 -0.61 -17.28 23.53
N ASN A 111 -0.18 -17.02 24.77
CA ASN A 111 -0.35 -15.72 25.41
C ASN A 111 0.44 -14.61 24.71
N ARG A 112 1.65 -14.91 24.22
CA ARG A 112 2.42 -14.00 23.38
C ARG A 112 1.65 -13.60 22.11
N LEU A 113 1.06 -14.57 21.42
CA LEU A 113 0.29 -14.30 20.20
C LEU A 113 -0.98 -13.48 20.50
N MET A 114 -1.68 -13.75 21.61
CA MET A 114 -2.83 -12.93 22.04
C MET A 114 -2.44 -11.48 22.33
N GLY A 115 -1.30 -11.27 22.99
CA GLY A 115 -0.74 -9.93 23.18
C GLY A 115 -0.43 -9.23 21.86
N ALA A 116 0.25 -9.92 20.93
CA ALA A 116 0.55 -9.38 19.61
C ALA A 116 -0.71 -9.02 18.79
N MET A 117 -1.72 -9.90 18.79
CA MET A 117 -3.00 -9.66 18.13
C MET A 117 -3.73 -8.44 18.71
N THR A 118 -3.61 -8.21 20.02
CA THR A 118 -4.20 -7.04 20.68
C THR A 118 -3.58 -5.75 20.16
N GLU A 119 -2.25 -5.66 20.15
CA GLU A 119 -1.52 -4.50 19.61
C GLU A 119 -1.79 -4.27 18.12
N TRP A 120 -1.89 -5.34 17.34
CA TRP A 120 -2.07 -5.23 15.89
C TRP A 120 -3.48 -4.84 15.44
N ILE A 121 -4.50 -5.10 16.26
CA ILE A 121 -5.91 -5.01 15.84
C ILE A 121 -6.70 -4.01 16.70
N ALA A 122 -6.53 -4.04 18.02
CA ALA A 122 -7.34 -3.25 18.96
C ALA A 122 -6.49 -2.79 20.16
N PRO A 123 -5.42 -2.00 19.94
CA PRO A 123 -4.54 -1.54 21.01
C PRO A 123 -5.25 -0.63 22.03
N GLU A 124 -6.31 0.06 21.62
CA GLU A 124 -7.08 0.94 22.51
C GLU A 124 -8.10 0.19 23.38
N GLU A 125 -8.83 -0.77 22.81
CA GLU A 125 -9.84 -1.56 23.51
C GLU A 125 -9.26 -2.77 24.26
N GLY A 126 -8.07 -3.22 23.88
CA GLY A 126 -7.39 -4.34 24.52
C GLY A 126 -8.10 -5.69 24.31
N CYS A 127 -7.84 -6.63 25.23
CA CYS A 127 -8.39 -7.98 25.19
C CYS A 127 -9.93 -8.02 25.11
N ALA A 128 -10.60 -7.03 25.71
CA ALA A 128 -12.04 -6.95 25.79
C ALA A 128 -12.71 -6.79 24.42
N TYR A 129 -11.99 -6.32 23.39
CA TYR A 129 -12.52 -6.21 22.03
C TYR A 129 -13.02 -7.57 21.49
N CYS A 130 -12.29 -8.64 21.78
CA CYS A 130 -12.63 -10.00 21.37
C CYS A 130 -13.27 -10.83 22.49
N HIS A 131 -12.98 -10.54 23.75
CA HIS A 131 -13.40 -11.39 24.87
C HIS A 131 -14.49 -10.77 25.77
N GLY A 132 -14.75 -9.47 25.65
CA GLY A 132 -15.65 -8.72 26.53
C GLY A 132 -15.00 -8.32 27.85
N ASP A 133 -15.76 -7.63 28.70
CA ASP A 133 -15.29 -7.12 30.01
C ASP A 133 -15.33 -8.18 31.14
N GLY A 134 -15.41 -9.46 30.79
CA GLY A 134 -15.46 -10.56 31.75
C GLY A 134 -14.08 -10.95 32.29
N ASP A 135 -14.07 -11.77 33.33
CA ASP A 135 -12.82 -12.36 33.84
C ASP A 135 -12.26 -13.40 32.84
N VAL A 136 -10.98 -13.76 33.00
CA VAL A 136 -10.23 -14.63 32.07
C VAL A 136 -10.89 -16.00 31.89
N GLU A 137 -11.63 -16.48 32.90
CA GLU A 137 -12.41 -17.72 32.87
C GLU A 137 -13.52 -17.69 31.81
N THR A 138 -14.00 -16.50 31.42
CA THR A 138 -15.03 -16.31 30.39
C THR A 138 -14.44 -16.25 28.97
N TYR A 139 -13.11 -16.18 28.83
CA TYR A 139 -12.47 -16.00 27.52
C TYR A 139 -12.65 -17.20 26.58
N GLY A 140 -13.10 -18.34 27.09
CA GLY A 140 -13.52 -19.50 26.29
C GLY A 140 -14.82 -19.28 25.50
N GLU A 141 -15.66 -18.32 25.89
CA GLU A 141 -16.98 -18.09 25.27
C GLU A 141 -16.89 -17.43 23.90
N ASP A 142 -17.75 -17.82 22.97
CA ASP A 142 -17.86 -17.21 21.62
C ASP A 142 -19.05 -16.23 21.55
N ALA A 143 -19.26 -15.47 22.63
CA ALA A 143 -20.39 -14.54 22.75
C ALA A 143 -20.27 -13.30 21.84
N LEU A 144 -19.03 -12.87 21.54
CA LEU A 144 -18.76 -11.72 20.68
C LEU A 144 -18.42 -12.16 19.25
N TYR A 145 -19.02 -11.46 18.27
CA TYR A 145 -18.77 -11.73 16.85
C TYR A 145 -17.29 -11.51 16.48
N THR A 146 -16.62 -10.56 17.14
CA THR A 146 -15.21 -10.22 16.93
C THR A 146 -14.30 -11.42 17.17
N LYS A 147 -14.58 -12.26 18.17
CA LYS A 147 -13.84 -13.50 18.41
C LYS A 147 -14.02 -14.53 17.30
N VAL A 148 -15.26 -14.68 16.82
CA VAL A 148 -15.58 -15.60 15.72
C VAL A 148 -14.85 -15.16 14.44
N VAL A 149 -14.85 -13.86 14.14
CA VAL A 149 -14.09 -13.27 13.02
C VAL A 149 -12.59 -13.45 13.23
N ALA A 150 -12.06 -13.14 14.40
CA ALA A 150 -10.63 -13.29 14.71
C ALA A 150 -10.14 -14.72 14.50
N ARG A 151 -10.93 -15.73 14.91
CA ARG A 151 -10.62 -17.14 14.65
C ARG A 151 -10.48 -17.44 13.16
N ARG A 152 -11.39 -16.89 12.34
CA ARG A 152 -11.32 -17.07 10.88
C ARG A 152 -10.11 -16.34 10.29
N MET A 153 -9.77 -15.16 10.81
CA MET A 153 -8.60 -14.39 10.38
C MET A 153 -7.28 -15.12 10.73
N VAL A 154 -7.18 -15.79 11.86
CA VAL A 154 -6.01 -16.64 12.19
C VAL A 154 -5.83 -17.74 11.13
N GLN A 155 -6.91 -18.45 10.77
CA GLN A 155 -6.86 -19.46 9.72
C GLN A 155 -6.48 -18.88 8.36
N MET A 156 -7.02 -17.71 8.01
CA MET A 156 -6.68 -17.00 6.78
C MET A 156 -5.19 -16.65 6.74
N THR A 157 -4.64 -16.08 7.82
CA THR A 157 -3.22 -15.72 7.92
C THR A 157 -2.32 -16.94 7.81
N GLN A 158 -2.65 -18.05 8.48
CA GLN A 158 -1.91 -19.31 8.35
C GLN A 158 -1.93 -19.81 6.90
N ASN A 159 -3.10 -19.83 6.28
CA ASN A 159 -3.27 -20.26 4.89
C ASN A 159 -2.48 -19.38 3.91
N ILE A 160 -2.48 -18.06 4.08
CA ILE A 160 -1.69 -17.14 3.24
C ILE A 160 -0.19 -17.45 3.38
N ASN A 161 0.30 -17.61 4.61
CA ASN A 161 1.73 -17.81 4.86
C ASN A 161 2.24 -19.19 4.39
N GLU A 162 1.39 -20.22 4.42
CA GLU A 162 1.75 -21.57 4.02
C GLU A 162 1.48 -21.83 2.53
N ASN A 163 0.25 -21.60 2.08
CA ASN A 163 -0.22 -22.01 0.75
C ASN A 163 -0.02 -20.94 -0.33
N TRP A 164 0.19 -19.69 0.05
CA TRP A 164 0.47 -18.57 -0.86
C TRP A 164 1.91 -18.04 -0.74
N SER A 165 2.84 -18.86 -0.23
CA SER A 165 4.26 -18.53 -0.09
C SER A 165 4.92 -18.07 -1.40
N GLY A 166 4.48 -18.59 -2.56
CA GLY A 166 4.95 -18.13 -3.87
C GLY A 166 4.63 -16.66 -4.19
N HIS A 167 3.64 -16.07 -3.49
CA HIS A 167 3.35 -14.64 -3.53
C HIS A 167 4.02 -13.90 -2.37
N VAL A 168 3.67 -14.27 -1.13
CA VAL A 168 4.07 -13.50 0.06
C VAL A 168 5.55 -13.64 0.41
N ASN A 169 6.21 -14.72 -0.03
CA ASN A 169 7.64 -14.97 0.18
C ASN A 169 8.48 -14.93 -1.10
N ALA A 170 7.95 -14.33 -2.19
CA ALA A 170 8.56 -14.38 -3.51
C ALA A 170 10.01 -13.81 -3.56
N ASN A 171 10.30 -12.81 -2.73
CA ASN A 171 11.62 -12.18 -2.68
C ASN A 171 12.44 -12.55 -1.44
N LYS A 172 11.76 -12.74 -0.30
CA LYS A 172 12.31 -13.04 1.02
C LYS A 172 11.24 -13.73 1.85
N GLU A 173 11.63 -14.49 2.87
CA GLU A 173 10.70 -15.02 3.88
C GLU A 173 10.19 -13.87 4.77
N VAL A 174 8.99 -13.37 4.46
CA VAL A 174 8.37 -12.23 5.16
C VAL A 174 6.96 -12.56 5.66
N GLY A 175 6.16 -13.25 4.86
CA GLY A 175 4.76 -13.56 5.17
C GLY A 175 3.89 -12.33 5.38
N VAL A 176 2.73 -12.54 6.01
CA VAL A 176 1.80 -11.52 6.48
C VAL A 176 1.45 -11.76 7.94
N THR A 177 1.09 -10.68 8.64
CA THR A 177 0.55 -10.72 10.00
C THR A 177 -0.78 -9.96 10.03
N CYS A 178 -1.45 -9.93 11.18
CA CYS A 178 -2.64 -9.11 11.36
C CYS A 178 -2.34 -7.62 11.07
N PHE A 179 -1.14 -7.16 11.43
CA PHE A 179 -0.72 -5.78 11.26
C PHE A 179 -0.61 -5.38 9.78
N THR A 180 -0.29 -6.31 8.89
CA THR A 180 -0.20 -6.05 7.43
C THR A 180 -1.46 -5.35 6.91
N CYS A 181 -2.63 -5.76 7.39
CA CYS A 181 -3.93 -5.18 7.02
C CYS A 181 -4.48 -4.22 8.08
N HIS A 182 -4.48 -4.62 9.35
CA HIS A 182 -5.20 -3.88 10.39
C HIS A 182 -4.52 -2.60 10.83
N ARG A 183 -3.17 -2.54 10.81
CA ARG A 183 -2.41 -1.32 11.17
C ARG A 183 -2.86 -0.68 12.50
N GLY A 184 -3.18 -1.50 13.51
CA GLY A 184 -3.67 -1.02 14.81
C GLY A 184 -5.14 -0.58 14.82
N GLN A 185 -5.90 -0.85 13.77
CA GLN A 185 -7.32 -0.52 13.65
C GLN A 185 -8.19 -1.77 13.57
N HIS A 186 -9.33 -1.75 14.24
CA HIS A 186 -10.26 -2.88 14.27
C HIS A 186 -10.90 -3.16 12.90
N VAL A 187 -10.95 -2.15 12.02
CA VAL A 187 -11.36 -2.22 10.61
C VAL A 187 -10.18 -1.72 9.77
N PRO A 188 -9.60 -2.54 8.87
CA PRO A 188 -8.53 -2.10 7.99
C PRO A 188 -8.92 -0.87 7.15
N SER A 189 -7.97 0.05 6.91
CA SER A 189 -8.25 1.30 6.17
C SER A 189 -8.43 1.07 4.67
N GLU A 190 -7.62 0.19 4.08
CA GLU A 190 -7.58 -0.07 2.63
C GLU A 190 -8.49 -1.23 2.24
N ILE A 191 -9.80 -1.07 2.44
CA ILE A 191 -10.85 -2.00 2.01
C ILE A 191 -11.68 -1.42 0.88
N TRP A 192 -12.39 -2.28 0.16
CA TRP A 192 -13.25 -1.86 -0.94
C TRP A 192 -14.64 -2.49 -0.85
N PHE A 193 -15.62 -1.81 -1.44
CA PHE A 193 -17.00 -2.27 -1.56
C PHE A 193 -17.46 -2.15 -3.00
N ASN A 194 -18.53 -2.86 -3.37
CA ASN A 194 -19.18 -2.63 -4.63
C ASN A 194 -19.81 -1.22 -4.65
N ILE A 195 -19.40 -0.39 -5.61
CA ILE A 195 -19.89 0.99 -5.79
C ILE A 195 -20.63 1.19 -7.12
N VAL A 196 -20.84 0.15 -7.92
CA VAL A 196 -21.62 0.25 -9.16
C VAL A 196 -23.12 0.07 -8.88
N PRO A 197 -24.00 0.77 -9.63
CA PRO A 197 -23.70 1.72 -10.70
C PRO A 197 -23.14 3.05 -10.17
N VAL A 198 -22.08 3.56 -10.79
CA VAL A 198 -21.50 4.87 -10.45
C VAL A 198 -22.26 6.03 -11.11
N ASN A 199 -23.08 5.74 -12.13
CA ASN A 199 -24.04 6.66 -12.73
C ASN A 199 -25.45 6.07 -12.66
N GLU A 200 -26.18 6.39 -11.60
CA GLU A 200 -27.57 5.93 -11.33
C GLU A 200 -28.57 6.25 -12.45
N ALA A 201 -28.34 7.30 -13.23
CA ALA A 201 -29.22 7.71 -14.33
C ALA A 201 -28.97 6.94 -15.65
N SER A 202 -27.98 6.06 -15.67
CA SER A 202 -27.51 5.32 -16.84
C SER A 202 -27.74 3.81 -16.67
N ALA A 203 -27.68 3.06 -17.77
CA ALA A 203 -27.78 1.60 -17.75
C ALA A 203 -26.64 0.94 -18.54
N GLY A 204 -26.40 -0.34 -18.27
CA GLY A 204 -25.35 -1.12 -18.91
C GLY A 204 -23.96 -0.53 -18.65
N TRP A 205 -23.08 -0.56 -19.66
CA TRP A 205 -21.69 -0.11 -19.52
C TRP A 205 -21.56 1.34 -19.05
N SER A 206 -22.45 2.22 -19.52
CA SER A 206 -22.44 3.64 -19.16
C SER A 206 -22.74 3.91 -17.68
N ALA A 207 -23.32 2.94 -16.98
CA ALA A 207 -23.56 3.01 -15.53
C ALA A 207 -22.29 2.74 -14.70
N ASN A 208 -21.29 2.05 -15.27
CA ASN A 208 -20.13 1.53 -14.54
C ASN A 208 -18.86 2.37 -14.70
N GLN A 209 -18.82 3.33 -15.63
CA GLN A 209 -17.63 4.13 -15.95
C GLN A 209 -17.94 5.62 -16.11
N ASN A 210 -17.03 6.42 -16.67
CA ASN A 210 -17.19 7.88 -16.87
C ASN A 210 -17.36 8.68 -15.58
N ARG A 211 -16.89 8.15 -14.45
CA ARG A 211 -16.85 8.84 -13.16
C ARG A 211 -15.53 8.51 -12.47
N ALA A 212 -14.83 9.53 -12.00
CA ALA A 212 -13.65 9.35 -11.16
C ALA A 212 -14.08 8.78 -9.81
N THR A 213 -13.56 7.61 -9.46
CA THR A 213 -13.80 6.95 -8.17
C THR A 213 -12.48 6.48 -7.58
N VAL A 214 -12.52 6.07 -6.31
CA VAL A 214 -11.37 5.43 -5.67
C VAL A 214 -11.03 4.10 -6.36
N LEU A 215 -12.02 3.31 -6.79
CA LEU A 215 -11.76 2.03 -7.47
C LEU A 215 -11.21 2.19 -8.89
N SER A 216 -11.62 3.25 -9.60
CA SER A 216 -11.06 3.59 -10.91
C SER A 216 -9.75 4.38 -10.82
N GLN A 217 -9.20 4.57 -9.62
CA GLN A 217 -7.96 5.32 -9.37
C GLN A 217 -8.00 6.72 -9.99
N SER A 218 -9.11 7.44 -9.77
CA SER A 218 -9.38 8.79 -10.30
C SER A 218 -9.45 8.88 -11.84
N THR A 219 -9.57 7.77 -12.55
CA THR A 219 -9.79 7.76 -14.01
C THR A 219 -11.28 7.65 -14.36
N SER A 220 -11.62 7.84 -15.64
CA SER A 220 -12.97 7.61 -16.15
C SER A 220 -13.26 6.15 -16.52
N LEU A 221 -12.36 5.21 -16.18
CA LEU A 221 -12.49 3.79 -16.48
C LEU A 221 -13.57 3.10 -15.62
N PRO A 222 -13.96 1.85 -15.95
CA PRO A 222 -14.94 1.10 -15.18
C PRO A 222 -14.55 0.91 -13.72
N SER A 223 -15.50 1.13 -12.81
CA SER A 223 -15.31 0.99 -11.35
C SER A 223 -15.68 -0.40 -10.82
N ASP A 224 -16.05 -1.34 -11.69
CA ASP A 224 -16.43 -2.72 -11.34
C ASP A 224 -15.28 -3.73 -11.52
N ALA A 225 -14.05 -3.28 -11.82
CA ALA A 225 -12.94 -4.19 -12.15
C ALA A 225 -12.58 -5.15 -11.01
N LEU A 226 -12.57 -4.68 -9.76
CA LEU A 226 -12.30 -5.55 -8.60
C LEU A 226 -13.41 -6.57 -8.38
N GLU A 227 -14.67 -6.16 -8.48
CA GLU A 227 -15.81 -7.07 -8.39
C GLU A 227 -15.72 -8.17 -9.46
N LYS A 228 -15.47 -7.78 -10.72
CA LYS A 228 -15.48 -8.71 -11.84
C LYS A 228 -14.32 -9.69 -11.81
N TYR A 229 -13.12 -9.22 -11.46
CA TYR A 229 -11.92 -10.02 -11.53
C TYR A 229 -11.48 -10.64 -10.21
N LEU A 230 -11.65 -9.96 -9.08
CA LEU A 230 -11.20 -10.44 -7.76
C LEU A 230 -12.30 -11.10 -6.92
N LEU A 231 -13.57 -10.96 -7.33
CA LEU A 231 -14.70 -11.66 -6.71
C LEU A 231 -15.46 -12.56 -7.71
N GLY A 232 -15.62 -12.11 -8.95
CA GLY A 232 -16.36 -12.82 -9.99
C GLY A 232 -15.52 -13.81 -10.81
N TYR A 233 -14.19 -13.81 -10.65
CA TYR A 233 -13.25 -14.68 -11.36
C TYR A 233 -13.40 -14.60 -12.89
N GLU A 234 -13.85 -13.46 -13.42
CA GLU A 234 -13.96 -13.25 -14.87
C GLU A 234 -12.56 -13.21 -15.53
N THR A 235 -12.50 -13.46 -16.83
CA THR A 235 -11.23 -13.48 -17.58
C THR A 235 -10.67 -12.07 -17.78
N ILE A 236 -9.41 -11.87 -17.36
CA ILE A 236 -8.67 -10.60 -17.52
C ILE A 236 -8.08 -10.43 -18.93
N GLY A 237 -7.68 -11.54 -19.57
CA GLY A 237 -7.04 -11.54 -20.89
C GLY A 237 -7.99 -11.03 -21.99
N VAL A 238 -7.50 -10.09 -22.79
CA VAL A 238 -8.27 -9.43 -23.88
C VAL A 238 -7.53 -9.43 -25.23
N HIS A 239 -6.38 -10.09 -25.32
CA HIS A 239 -5.55 -10.11 -26.52
C HIS A 239 -5.75 -11.39 -27.33
N ASP A 240 -5.80 -11.24 -28.64
CA ASP A 240 -5.60 -12.34 -29.57
C ASP A 240 -4.11 -12.63 -29.74
N TYR A 241 -3.76 -13.91 -29.87
CA TYR A 241 -2.37 -14.34 -30.11
C TYR A 241 -2.02 -14.43 -31.60
N GLU A 242 -3.02 -14.49 -32.47
CA GLU A 242 -2.85 -14.52 -33.91
C GLU A 242 -2.94 -13.11 -34.50
N SER A 243 -2.19 -12.86 -35.58
CA SER A 243 -2.16 -11.53 -36.23
C SER A 243 -3.50 -11.09 -36.81
N ARG A 244 -4.40 -12.04 -37.09
CA ARG A 244 -5.74 -11.81 -37.65
C ARG A 244 -6.70 -12.83 -37.07
N VAL A 245 -7.65 -12.34 -36.30
CA VAL A 245 -8.74 -13.13 -35.72
C VAL A 245 -10.07 -12.46 -36.06
N ALA A 246 -11.08 -13.25 -36.36
CA ALA A 246 -12.44 -12.75 -36.47
C ALA A 246 -13.02 -12.65 -35.06
N ASN A 247 -13.66 -11.52 -34.73
CA ASN A 247 -14.31 -11.35 -33.44
C ASN A 247 -15.64 -12.13 -33.45
N GLU A 248 -15.70 -13.19 -32.65
CA GLU A 248 -16.85 -14.08 -32.51
C GLU A 248 -17.74 -13.66 -31.33
N PRO A 249 -19.05 -14.01 -31.35
CA PRO A 249 -19.93 -13.73 -30.23
C PRO A 249 -19.42 -14.33 -28.91
N GLY A 250 -19.14 -13.46 -27.94
CA GLY A 250 -18.60 -13.83 -26.63
C GLY A 250 -17.13 -13.44 -26.44
N ASP A 251 -16.44 -13.05 -27.51
CA ASP A 251 -15.08 -12.53 -27.41
C ASP A 251 -15.05 -11.19 -26.65
N PRO A 252 -13.95 -10.91 -25.93
CA PRO A 252 -13.79 -9.66 -25.22
C PRO A 252 -13.88 -8.47 -26.19
N LEU A 253 -14.68 -7.48 -25.81
CA LEU A 253 -14.81 -6.24 -26.55
C LEU A 253 -13.88 -5.17 -25.98
N ILE A 254 -13.84 -4.01 -26.62
CA ILE A 254 -13.08 -2.84 -26.11
C ILE A 254 -13.47 -2.48 -24.67
N GLN A 255 -14.72 -2.74 -24.29
CA GLN A 255 -15.23 -2.61 -22.93
C GLN A 255 -14.45 -3.50 -21.95
N ASN A 256 -14.22 -4.77 -22.28
CA ASN A 256 -13.39 -5.65 -21.46
C ASN A 256 -11.95 -5.12 -21.37
N ALA A 257 -11.40 -4.57 -22.46
CA ALA A 257 -10.07 -3.95 -22.43
C ALA A 257 -10.01 -2.72 -21.50
N GLU A 258 -11.03 -1.87 -21.50
CA GLU A 258 -11.16 -0.72 -20.57
C GLU A 258 -11.20 -1.20 -19.11
N ARG A 259 -11.93 -2.28 -18.82
CA ARG A 259 -12.02 -2.84 -17.46
C ARG A 259 -10.70 -3.49 -17.03
N THR A 260 -10.06 -4.27 -17.90
CA THR A 260 -8.72 -4.80 -17.64
C THR A 260 -7.74 -3.66 -17.38
N TYR A 261 -7.82 -2.57 -18.14
CA TYR A 261 -6.96 -1.41 -17.91
C TYR A 261 -7.24 -0.74 -16.56
N SER A 262 -8.51 -0.69 -16.11
CA SER A 262 -8.87 -0.22 -14.77
C SER A 262 -8.20 -1.05 -13.67
N LEU A 263 -8.24 -2.40 -13.78
CA LEU A 263 -7.54 -3.30 -12.85
C LEU A 263 -6.02 -3.06 -12.87
N MET A 264 -5.42 -2.89 -14.05
CA MET A 264 -3.97 -2.66 -14.15
C MET A 264 -3.55 -1.30 -13.55
N ASN A 265 -4.41 -0.28 -13.66
CA ASN A 265 -4.23 0.98 -12.95
C ASN A 265 -4.34 0.80 -11.44
N TYR A 266 -5.30 0.00 -10.96
CA TYR A 266 -5.39 -0.36 -9.55
C TYR A 266 -4.08 -1.01 -9.06
N PHE A 267 -3.58 -2.04 -9.74
CA PHE A 267 -2.29 -2.68 -9.41
C PHE A 267 -1.12 -1.68 -9.36
N SER A 268 -1.02 -0.82 -10.37
CA SER A 268 0.04 0.18 -10.47
C SER A 268 0.01 1.15 -9.28
N ASN A 269 -1.17 1.69 -8.97
CA ASN A 269 -1.32 2.65 -7.87
C ASN A 269 -1.19 1.98 -6.49
N SER A 270 -1.75 0.79 -6.28
CA SER A 270 -1.62 0.05 -5.00
C SER A 270 -0.18 -0.33 -4.68
N LEU A 271 0.65 -0.58 -5.69
CA LEU A 271 2.08 -0.85 -5.51
C LEU A 271 2.95 0.41 -5.51
N GLY A 272 2.40 1.57 -5.91
CA GLY A 272 3.17 2.80 -6.15
C GLY A 272 4.20 2.61 -7.28
N ARG A 273 3.85 1.86 -8.33
CA ARG A 273 4.74 1.47 -9.43
C ARG A 273 4.03 1.66 -10.76
N ASN A 274 4.76 1.59 -11.87
CA ASN A 274 4.18 1.74 -13.20
C ASN A 274 4.09 0.38 -13.93
N CYS A 275 3.45 0.37 -15.11
CA CYS A 275 3.18 -0.85 -15.87
C CYS A 275 4.45 -1.65 -16.23
N VAL A 276 5.59 -0.95 -16.40
CA VAL A 276 6.86 -1.59 -16.77
C VAL A 276 7.57 -2.28 -15.61
N LEU A 277 7.00 -2.24 -14.41
CA LEU A 277 7.39 -3.17 -13.36
C LEU A 277 7.10 -4.62 -13.77
N CYS A 278 5.97 -4.87 -14.43
CA CYS A 278 5.51 -6.22 -14.79
C CYS A 278 5.62 -6.52 -16.29
N HIS A 279 5.40 -5.52 -17.16
CA HIS A 279 5.23 -5.74 -18.60
C HIS A 279 6.21 -4.97 -19.46
N ASN A 280 6.61 -5.56 -20.59
CA ASN A 280 7.02 -4.76 -21.74
C ASN A 280 5.77 -4.28 -22.50
N THR A 281 5.49 -2.98 -22.46
CA THR A 281 4.24 -2.40 -22.97
C THR A 281 4.05 -2.54 -24.48
N ARG A 282 5.09 -2.92 -25.24
CA ARG A 282 4.93 -3.25 -26.66
C ARG A 282 4.08 -4.51 -26.91
N ALA A 283 3.99 -5.39 -25.91
CA ALA A 283 3.21 -6.63 -25.95
C ALA A 283 2.85 -7.09 -24.52
N PHE A 284 1.76 -6.55 -23.95
CA PHE A 284 1.33 -6.88 -22.59
C PHE A 284 1.01 -8.38 -22.37
N TYR A 285 0.55 -9.07 -23.42
CA TYR A 285 0.16 -10.49 -23.38
C TYR A 285 1.34 -11.47 -23.46
N ASP A 286 2.53 -10.99 -23.84
CA ASP A 286 3.64 -11.87 -24.19
C ASP A 286 4.44 -12.27 -22.94
N ALA A 287 4.23 -13.52 -22.50
CA ALA A 287 4.90 -14.09 -21.34
C ALA A 287 6.43 -14.21 -21.50
N GLU A 288 6.98 -14.13 -22.72
CA GLU A 288 8.44 -14.09 -22.93
C GLU A 288 9.03 -12.69 -22.66
N GLN A 289 8.18 -11.68 -22.46
CA GLN A 289 8.57 -10.28 -22.34
C GLN A 289 8.08 -9.59 -21.06
N VAL A 290 7.55 -10.36 -20.12
CA VAL A 290 7.21 -9.89 -18.77
C VAL A 290 8.41 -10.01 -17.84
N THR A 291 8.35 -9.33 -16.71
CA THR A 291 9.32 -9.47 -15.62
C THR A 291 8.86 -10.58 -14.64
N PRO A 292 9.73 -11.08 -13.75
CA PRO A 292 9.32 -12.02 -12.70
C PRO A 292 8.17 -11.50 -11.81
N GLN A 293 8.06 -10.19 -11.62
CA GLN A 293 7.00 -9.56 -10.84
C GLN A 293 5.61 -9.83 -11.41
N TRP A 294 5.48 -10.06 -12.72
CA TRP A 294 4.21 -10.47 -13.33
C TRP A 294 3.74 -11.83 -12.81
N GLY A 295 4.65 -12.77 -12.60
CA GLY A 295 4.33 -14.08 -12.02
C GLY A 295 3.87 -13.96 -10.57
N THR A 296 4.58 -13.16 -9.76
CA THR A 296 4.17 -12.86 -8.38
C THR A 296 2.82 -12.16 -8.31
N ALA A 297 2.56 -11.19 -9.20
CA ALA A 297 1.28 -10.49 -9.29
C ALA A 297 0.14 -11.44 -9.70
N SER A 298 0.41 -12.38 -10.61
CA SER A 298 -0.57 -13.40 -11.03
C SER A 298 -0.98 -14.31 -9.88
N LEU A 299 -0.02 -14.72 -9.04
CA LEU A 299 -0.32 -15.46 -7.80
C LEU A 299 -1.12 -14.60 -6.81
N GLY A 300 -0.80 -13.31 -6.72
CA GLY A 300 -1.53 -12.36 -5.87
C GLY A 300 -3.02 -12.22 -6.26
N ILE A 301 -3.34 -12.27 -7.56
CA ILE A 301 -4.73 -12.29 -8.03
C ILE A 301 -5.46 -13.52 -7.47
N GLY A 302 -4.87 -14.72 -7.60
CA GLY A 302 -5.46 -15.95 -7.09
C GLY A 302 -5.62 -15.96 -5.58
N MET A 303 -4.64 -15.41 -4.86
CA MET A 303 -4.69 -15.29 -3.40
C MET A 303 -5.85 -14.39 -2.95
N VAL A 304 -5.98 -13.20 -3.53
CA VAL A 304 -7.05 -12.26 -3.17
C VAL A 304 -8.42 -12.79 -3.58
N GLN A 305 -8.50 -13.50 -4.71
CA GLN A 305 -9.69 -14.23 -5.12
C GLN A 305 -10.14 -15.24 -4.05
N GLU A 306 -9.23 -16.05 -3.50
CA GLU A 306 -9.56 -17.01 -2.43
C GLU A 306 -9.98 -16.33 -1.13
N MET A 307 -9.43 -15.14 -0.84
CA MET A 307 -9.74 -14.39 0.37
C MET A 307 -11.14 -13.76 0.36
N ASN A 308 -11.66 -13.37 -0.81
CA ASN A 308 -12.95 -12.70 -0.99
C ASN A 308 -14.13 -13.68 -1.07
#